data_AF-A0A1X1QIB0-F1
#
_entry.id   AF-A0A1X1QIB0-F1
#
_cell.length_a   1.000
_cell.length_b   1.000
_cell.length_c   1.000
_cell.angle_alpha   90.00
_cell.angle_beta   90.00
_cell.angle_gamma   90.00
#
_symmetry.space_group_name_H-M   'P 1'
#
loop_
_entity.id
_entity.type
_entity.pdbx_description
1 polymer ?
#
loop_
_entity_poly.entity_id
_entity_poly.type
_entity_poly.pdbx_seq_one_letter_code
_entity_poly.pdbx_strand_id
1 'polypeptide(L)'
;MVDLNNLPINSKFAYKVTISNKDIQPPSYDALTAENCYQGVFETKNKNAAITSFVFGSCCHFSLLGVNKADDAAFKSILEQWEDGTRQDDLLLMLGDQIYGDHGHGKSILSKVMGIRIPMLFLPKPKIFLTFKHFLKHYYRAFRKENKRKIMATIPTYMTFDDHEVHNDWGSNKFLTKRRDYKILSAGLKAYNLYQVSHPSIITPEILIPSRNDIMAGVTLPEAKYYYQFAHGNSGFFINGYTIQ
;
A
#
# COMPACT_ATOMS: atom_id res chain seq x y z
N MET A 1 -12.48 -8.86 5.36
CA MET A 1 -12.17 -9.04 3.93
C MET A 1 -13.48 -9.42 3.24
N VAL A 2 -13.74 -8.90 2.04
CA VAL A 2 -14.88 -9.31 1.21
C VAL A 2 -14.29 -10.11 0.06
N ASP A 3 -14.73 -11.35 -0.10
CA ASP A 3 -14.23 -12.27 -1.13
C ASP A 3 -15.37 -12.66 -2.08
N LEU A 4 -15.16 -12.42 -3.37
CA LEU A 4 -16.14 -12.66 -4.42
C LEU A 4 -15.80 -13.97 -5.12
N ASN A 5 -16.55 -15.01 -4.81
CA ASN A 5 -16.31 -16.37 -5.28
C ASN A 5 -17.23 -16.75 -6.44
N ASN A 6 -16.83 -17.79 -7.19
CA ASN A 6 -17.61 -18.39 -8.28
C ASN A 6 -17.96 -17.42 -9.42
N LEU A 7 -17.11 -16.42 -9.66
CA LEU A 7 -17.28 -15.51 -10.79
C LEU A 7 -16.88 -16.22 -12.10
N PRO A 8 -17.71 -16.14 -13.16
CA PRO A 8 -17.32 -16.56 -14.50
C PRO A 8 -15.99 -15.95 -14.94
N ILE A 9 -15.18 -16.71 -15.69
CA ILE A 9 -13.94 -16.20 -16.30
C ILE A 9 -14.24 -15.20 -17.41
N ASN A 10 -13.28 -14.34 -17.72
CA ASN A 10 -13.34 -13.37 -18.82
C ASN A 10 -14.62 -12.54 -18.82
N SER A 11 -15.03 -12.08 -17.63
CA SER A 11 -16.30 -11.42 -17.39
C SER A 11 -16.09 -10.12 -16.64
N LYS A 12 -16.83 -9.10 -17.05
CA LYS A 12 -16.74 -7.75 -16.50
C LYS A 12 -17.81 -7.53 -15.44
N PHE A 13 -17.41 -7.04 -14.27
CA PHE A 13 -18.29 -6.79 -13.14
C PHE A 13 -18.17 -5.35 -12.68
N ALA A 14 -19.31 -4.65 -12.60
CA ALA A 14 -19.42 -3.40 -11.87
C ALA A 14 -19.70 -3.69 -10.39
N TYR A 15 -19.09 -2.92 -9.49
CA TYR A 15 -19.29 -3.09 -8.06
C TYR A 15 -19.43 -1.74 -7.35
N LYS A 16 -20.11 -1.77 -6.21
CA LYS A 16 -20.24 -0.66 -5.25
C LYS A 16 -19.89 -1.15 -3.85
N VAL A 17 -19.11 -0.36 -3.12
CA VAL A 17 -18.72 -0.62 -1.72
C VAL A 17 -19.22 0.52 -0.84
N THR A 18 -19.85 0.16 0.26
CA THR A 18 -20.38 1.06 1.28
C THR A 18 -20.01 0.52 2.65
N ILE A 19 -19.84 1.40 3.63
CA ILE A 19 -19.67 1.04 5.04
C ILE A 19 -21.01 1.29 5.72
N SER A 20 -21.66 0.21 6.16
CA SER A 20 -22.89 0.33 6.96
C SER A 20 -22.54 0.57 8.42
N ASN A 21 -23.20 1.54 9.06
CA ASN A 21 -23.08 1.81 10.49
C ASN A 21 -24.02 0.92 11.35
N LYS A 22 -24.77 0.01 10.73
CA LYS A 22 -25.74 -0.90 11.39
C LYS A 22 -25.77 -2.26 10.66
N ASP A 23 -26.13 -3.32 11.37
CA ASP A 23 -26.39 -4.67 10.84
C ASP A 23 -27.69 -4.72 10.02
N ILE A 24 -27.75 -3.94 8.93
CA ILE A 24 -28.88 -3.91 8.00
C ILE A 24 -28.42 -4.62 6.72
N GLN A 25 -29.34 -5.37 6.08
CA GLN A 25 -29.08 -5.91 4.75
C GLN A 25 -28.59 -4.81 3.81
N PRO A 26 -27.60 -5.10 2.94
CA PRO A 26 -27.13 -4.14 1.96
C PRO A 26 -28.31 -3.72 1.06
N PRO A 27 -28.53 -2.41 0.83
CA PRO A 27 -29.59 -1.95 -0.06
C PRO A 27 -29.32 -2.40 -1.50
N SER A 28 -30.35 -2.33 -2.36
CA SER A 28 -30.19 -2.67 -3.78
C SER A 28 -29.10 -1.81 -4.44
N TYR A 29 -28.44 -2.38 -5.46
CA TYR A 29 -27.33 -1.72 -6.16
C TYR A 29 -27.68 -0.30 -6.65
N ASP A 30 -28.90 -0.11 -7.17
CA ASP A 30 -29.38 1.17 -7.69
C ASP A 30 -29.75 2.16 -6.58
N ALA A 31 -30.14 1.67 -5.40
CA ALA A 31 -30.45 2.51 -4.24
C ALA A 31 -29.19 3.02 -3.51
N LEU A 32 -28.01 2.47 -3.82
CA LEU A 32 -26.72 2.97 -3.33
C LEU A 32 -26.31 4.22 -4.10
N THR A 33 -26.81 5.37 -3.63
CA THR A 33 -26.41 6.71 -4.06
C THR A 33 -25.97 7.50 -2.83
N ALA A 34 -24.66 7.62 -2.59
CA ALA A 34 -24.15 8.35 -1.42
C ALA A 34 -22.72 8.86 -1.61
N GLU A 35 -22.36 9.89 -0.83
CA GLU A 35 -21.02 10.49 -0.67
C GLU A 35 -19.93 9.48 -0.24
N ASN A 36 -20.34 8.34 0.33
CA ASN A 36 -19.46 7.24 0.78
C ASN A 36 -19.64 5.93 -0.02
N CYS A 37 -20.20 6.01 -1.23
CA CYS A 37 -20.30 4.88 -2.13
C CYS A 37 -19.09 4.88 -3.09
N TYR A 38 -18.21 3.89 -2.96
CA TYR A 38 -17.08 3.71 -3.87
C TYR A 38 -17.47 2.71 -4.95
N GLN A 39 -17.24 3.03 -6.21
CA GLN A 39 -17.58 2.16 -7.32
C GLN A 39 -16.38 1.88 -8.21
N GLY A 40 -16.43 0.74 -8.89
CA GLY A 40 -15.40 0.34 -9.84
C GLY A 40 -15.94 -0.71 -10.79
N VAL A 41 -15.10 -1.10 -11.75
CA VAL A 41 -15.39 -2.15 -12.70
C VAL A 41 -14.14 -2.98 -12.86
N PHE A 42 -14.21 -4.27 -12.56
CA PHE A 42 -13.09 -5.18 -12.76
C PHE A 42 -13.44 -6.28 -13.76
N GLU A 43 -12.41 -6.89 -14.34
CA GLU A 43 -12.54 -8.06 -15.20
C GLU A 43 -11.94 -9.27 -14.49
N THR A 44 -12.65 -10.40 -14.53
CA THR A 44 -12.13 -11.67 -14.05
C THR A 44 -11.10 -12.23 -15.04
N LYS A 45 -10.25 -13.13 -14.53
CA LYS A 45 -9.19 -13.82 -15.28
C LYS A 45 -9.56 -14.09 -16.75
N ASN A 46 -8.72 -13.59 -17.66
CA ASN A 46 -8.89 -13.76 -19.09
C ASN A 46 -8.94 -15.26 -19.48
N LYS A 47 -9.71 -15.59 -20.53
CA LYS A 47 -9.79 -16.93 -21.10
C LYS A 47 -8.48 -17.34 -21.78
N ASN A 48 -7.71 -16.38 -22.31
CA ASN A 48 -6.42 -16.66 -22.92
C ASN A 48 -5.35 -16.88 -21.85
N ALA A 49 -5.06 -18.15 -21.55
CA ALA A 49 -4.07 -18.53 -20.56
C ALA A 49 -2.61 -18.46 -21.08
N ALA A 50 -2.39 -18.20 -22.39
CA ALA A 50 -1.08 -18.32 -23.01
C ALA A 50 -0.19 -17.07 -22.86
N ILE A 51 -0.79 -15.89 -22.66
CA ILE A 51 -0.07 -14.62 -22.51
C ILE A 51 -0.54 -13.98 -21.20
N THR A 52 0.39 -13.41 -20.44
CA THR A 52 0.07 -12.56 -19.28
C THR A 52 0.74 -11.22 -19.47
N SER A 53 -0.06 -10.18 -19.60
CA SER A 53 0.39 -8.79 -19.68
C SER A 53 0.25 -8.15 -18.30
N PHE A 54 1.27 -7.46 -17.82
CA PHE A 54 1.22 -6.85 -16.49
C PHE A 54 2.12 -5.62 -16.39
N VAL A 55 1.79 -4.76 -15.43
CA VAL A 55 2.63 -3.62 -15.02
C VAL A 55 3.20 -3.92 -13.64
N PHE A 56 4.45 -3.48 -13.41
CA PHE A 56 5.04 -3.50 -12.08
C PHE A 56 5.70 -2.16 -11.74
N GLY A 57 5.80 -1.85 -10.45
CA GLY A 57 6.52 -0.67 -9.97
C GLY A 57 6.70 -0.64 -8.47
N SER A 58 7.61 0.21 -8.00
CA SER A 58 7.93 0.45 -6.59
C SER A 58 8.19 1.96 -6.36
N CYS A 59 8.59 2.34 -5.15
CA CYS A 59 9.07 3.70 -4.83
C CYS A 59 8.08 4.81 -5.19
N CYS A 60 6.82 4.63 -4.80
CA CYS A 60 5.74 5.58 -5.03
C CYS A 60 5.82 6.76 -4.04
N HIS A 61 6.87 7.58 -4.14
CA HIS A 61 7.05 8.75 -3.29
C HIS A 61 6.06 9.84 -3.68
N PHE A 62 5.12 10.14 -2.78
CA PHE A 62 4.16 11.21 -2.97
C PHE A 62 4.44 12.40 -2.05
N SER A 63 4.18 13.61 -2.56
CA SER A 63 4.10 14.79 -1.74
C SER A 63 2.98 14.68 -0.71
N LEU A 64 3.35 14.77 0.57
CA LEU A 64 2.40 14.84 1.69
C LEU A 64 1.60 16.14 1.73
N LEU A 65 1.82 17.07 0.80
CA LEU A 65 0.94 18.22 0.57
C LEU A 65 -0.07 17.94 -0.55
N GLY A 66 0.14 16.91 -1.38
CA GLY A 66 -0.81 16.48 -2.41
C GLY A 66 -0.89 17.42 -3.62
N VAL A 67 -0.04 18.44 -3.67
CA VAL A 67 -0.01 19.48 -4.70
C VAL A 67 0.85 19.11 -5.91
N ASN A 68 1.61 18.01 -5.84
CA ASN A 68 2.51 17.61 -6.91
C ASN A 68 1.83 16.61 -7.84
N LYS A 69 1.48 17.06 -9.06
CA LYS A 69 0.87 16.21 -10.10
C LYS A 69 1.77 15.04 -10.51
N ALA A 70 3.09 15.15 -10.32
CA ALA A 70 4.02 14.06 -10.62
C ALA A 70 3.83 12.84 -9.70
N ASP A 71 3.22 13.00 -8.51
CA ASP A 71 3.03 11.93 -7.54
C ASP A 71 2.17 10.75 -8.06
N ASP A 72 1.37 10.98 -9.11
CA ASP A 72 0.39 10.01 -9.65
C ASP A 72 0.44 9.96 -11.19
N ALA A 73 1.53 10.47 -11.78
CA ALA A 73 1.68 10.60 -13.23
C ALA A 73 1.93 9.24 -13.91
N ALA A 74 2.68 8.34 -13.29
CA ALA A 74 2.90 7.00 -13.83
C ALA A 74 1.56 6.24 -13.98
N PHE A 75 0.70 6.30 -12.96
CA PHE A 75 -0.64 5.73 -13.02
C PHE A 75 -1.51 6.41 -14.09
N LYS A 76 -1.38 7.72 -14.30
CA LYS A 76 -2.06 8.43 -15.39
C LYS A 76 -1.67 7.86 -16.76
N SER A 77 -0.37 7.69 -17.00
CA SER A 77 0.14 7.19 -18.29
C SER A 77 -0.27 5.75 -18.56
N ILE A 78 -0.44 4.92 -17.53
CA ILE A 78 -0.98 3.56 -17.68
C ILE A 78 -2.46 3.63 -18.10
N LEU A 79 -3.27 4.45 -17.43
CA LEU A 79 -4.68 4.63 -17.79
C LEU A 79 -4.85 5.14 -19.22
N GLU A 80 -4.06 6.12 -19.64
CA GLU A 80 -4.10 6.66 -21.00
C GLU A 80 -3.84 5.57 -22.06
N GLN A 81 -2.87 4.68 -21.80
CA GLN A 81 -2.57 3.53 -22.68
C GLN A 81 -3.67 2.46 -22.69
N TRP A 82 -4.48 2.37 -21.64
CA TRP A 82 -5.63 1.47 -21.63
C TRP A 82 -6.82 2.09 -22.36
N GLU A 83 -7.04 3.40 -22.18
CA GLU A 83 -8.12 4.15 -22.81
C GLU A 83 -7.95 4.27 -24.34
N ASP A 84 -6.72 4.41 -24.83
CA ASP A 84 -6.40 4.45 -26.26
C ASP A 84 -6.28 3.05 -26.91
N GLY A 85 -6.36 1.99 -26.11
CA GLY A 85 -6.28 0.59 -26.56
C GLY A 85 -4.87 0.14 -26.96
N THR A 86 -3.83 0.94 -26.72
CA THR A 86 -2.43 0.58 -27.01
C THR A 86 -1.92 -0.52 -26.08
N ARG A 87 -2.52 -0.67 -24.90
CA ARG A 87 -2.16 -1.67 -23.90
C ARG A 87 -3.37 -2.19 -23.15
N GLN A 88 -3.35 -3.47 -22.82
CA GLN A 88 -4.24 -4.06 -21.84
C GLN A 88 -3.41 -4.93 -20.91
N ASP A 89 -3.52 -4.69 -19.60
CA ASP A 89 -2.80 -5.44 -18.58
C ASP A 89 -3.79 -6.29 -17.78
N ASP A 90 -3.39 -7.51 -17.46
CA ASP A 90 -4.18 -8.43 -16.66
C ASP A 90 -4.07 -8.14 -15.16
N LEU A 91 -2.94 -7.59 -14.71
CA LEU A 91 -2.64 -7.35 -13.29
C LEU A 91 -1.60 -6.25 -13.06
N LEU A 92 -1.63 -5.67 -11.85
CA LEU A 92 -0.64 -4.72 -11.34
C LEU A 92 0.16 -5.36 -10.20
N LEU A 93 1.49 -5.24 -10.27
CA LEU A 93 2.41 -5.59 -9.17
C LEU A 93 2.98 -4.34 -8.52
N MET A 94 2.78 -4.17 -7.22
CA MET A 94 3.39 -3.07 -6.43
C MET A 94 4.43 -3.64 -5.47
N LEU A 95 5.70 -3.33 -5.71
CA LEU A 95 6.84 -4.05 -5.14
C LEU A 95 7.56 -3.24 -4.06
N GLY A 96 6.80 -2.73 -3.08
CA GLY A 96 7.35 -1.93 -1.97
C GLY A 96 7.48 -0.43 -2.20
N ASP A 97 7.69 0.30 -1.10
CA ASP A 97 7.65 1.76 -1.02
C ASP A 97 6.36 2.37 -1.59
N GLN A 98 5.21 1.75 -1.33
CA GLN A 98 3.91 2.36 -1.61
C GLN A 98 3.66 3.58 -0.73
N ILE A 99 4.33 3.65 0.42
CA ILE A 99 4.43 4.84 1.24
C ILE A 99 5.85 5.11 1.68
N TYR A 100 6.12 6.37 2.01
CA TYR A 100 7.29 6.75 2.79
C TYR A 100 6.88 7.10 4.22
N GLY A 101 6.56 6.06 5.00
CA GLY A 101 5.94 6.15 6.32
C GLY A 101 6.83 6.73 7.42
N ASP A 102 8.13 6.79 7.17
CA ASP A 102 9.16 7.33 8.05
C ASP A 102 9.50 8.81 7.78
N HIS A 103 8.99 9.37 6.68
CA HIS A 103 9.08 10.78 6.37
C HIS A 103 8.02 11.60 7.13
N GLY A 104 8.40 12.71 7.77
CA GLY A 104 7.45 13.50 8.56
C GLY A 104 6.38 14.20 7.73
N HIS A 105 6.79 15.22 6.98
CA HIS A 105 5.99 15.93 6.01
C HIS A 105 6.85 16.01 4.75
N GLY A 106 6.39 15.38 3.68
CA GLY A 106 7.11 15.20 2.42
C GLY A 106 7.63 16.52 1.91
N LYS A 107 8.74 16.48 1.17
CA LYS A 107 9.57 17.63 0.74
C LYS A 107 8.75 18.93 0.68
N SER A 108 8.91 19.78 1.71
CA SER A 108 8.29 21.12 1.73
C SER A 108 8.74 21.87 0.48
N ILE A 109 7.81 22.37 -0.32
CA ILE A 109 8.13 23.16 -1.52
C ILE A 109 8.99 24.38 -1.15
N LEU A 110 8.78 24.96 0.04
CA LEU A 110 9.62 26.05 0.56
C LEU A 110 11.09 25.67 0.71
N SER A 111 11.42 24.39 0.91
CA SER A 111 12.81 23.93 0.98
C SER A 111 13.57 24.01 -0.36
N LYS A 112 12.89 24.32 -1.48
CA LYS A 112 13.54 24.59 -2.78
C LYS A 112 13.85 26.07 -3.00
N VAL A 113 13.31 26.98 -2.20
CA VAL A 113 13.59 28.43 -2.29
C VAL A 113 14.88 28.72 -1.54
N MET A 114 15.91 29.16 -2.27
CA MET A 114 17.28 29.31 -1.75
C MET A 114 17.38 30.19 -0.50
N GLY A 115 16.62 31.30 -0.45
CA GLY A 115 16.58 32.22 0.71
C GLY A 115 15.88 31.66 1.96
N ILE A 116 15.06 30.61 1.81
CA ILE A 116 14.37 29.94 2.93
C ILE A 116 15.15 28.68 3.36
N ARG A 117 15.93 28.09 2.44
CA ARG A 117 16.68 26.85 2.61
C ARG A 117 17.85 26.98 3.61
N ILE A 118 18.59 28.09 3.55
CA ILE A 118 19.73 28.35 4.45
C ILE A 118 19.27 28.53 5.91
N PRO A 119 18.28 29.37 6.25
CA PRO A 119 17.78 29.50 7.63
C PRO A 119 17.17 28.19 8.17
N MET A 120 16.45 27.43 7.34
CA MET A 120 15.85 26.16 7.75
C MET A 120 16.88 25.06 8.07
N LEU A 121 18.11 25.16 7.53
CA LEU A 121 19.18 24.19 7.81
C LEU A 121 19.61 24.23 9.28
N PHE A 122 19.50 25.40 9.91
CA PHE A 122 19.92 25.63 11.30
C PHE A 122 18.77 25.50 12.31
N LEU A 123 17.52 25.38 11.84
CA LEU A 123 16.38 25.12 12.73
C LEU A 123 16.39 23.64 13.18
N PRO A 124 16.11 23.36 14.47
CA PRO A 124 15.96 21.99 14.92
C PRO A 124 14.82 21.33 14.12
N LYS A 125 15.13 20.21 13.45
CA LYS A 125 14.11 19.44 12.75
C LYS A 125 13.04 19.02 13.77
N PRO A 126 11.74 19.24 13.48
CA PRO A 126 10.69 18.83 14.39
C PRO A 126 10.80 17.33 14.63
N LYS A 127 10.66 16.92 15.90
CA LYS A 127 10.59 15.50 16.23
C LYS A 127 9.33 14.91 15.59
N ILE A 128 9.53 14.02 14.63
CA ILE A 128 8.45 13.29 13.99
C ILE A 128 8.11 12.08 14.87
N PHE A 129 6.84 11.97 15.26
CA PHE A 129 6.31 10.82 15.98
C PHE A 129 5.66 9.86 14.99
N LEU A 130 6.37 8.78 14.67
CA LEU A 130 5.93 7.70 13.78
C LEU A 130 4.94 6.78 14.55
N THR A 131 3.73 7.31 14.78
CA THR A 131 2.63 6.61 15.45
C THR A 131 1.78 5.83 14.44
N PHE A 132 0.92 4.92 14.90
CA PHE A 132 -0.03 4.24 14.02
C PHE A 132 -0.89 5.22 13.20
N LYS A 133 -1.39 6.29 13.82
CA LYS A 133 -2.12 7.37 13.14
C LYS A 133 -1.30 8.08 12.06
N HIS A 134 0.02 8.21 12.26
CA HIS A 134 0.92 8.77 11.26
C HIS A 134 0.99 7.88 10.02
N PHE A 135 1.25 6.58 10.18
CA PHE A 135 1.25 5.62 9.06
C PHE A 135 -0.11 5.57 8.36
N LEU A 136 -1.23 5.54 9.09
CA LEU A 136 -2.56 5.59 8.49
C LEU A 136 -2.76 6.84 7.62
N LYS A 137 -2.24 8.00 8.04
CA LYS A 137 -2.31 9.24 7.25
C LYS A 137 -1.50 9.12 5.96
N HIS A 138 -0.35 8.45 5.98
CA HIS A 138 0.47 8.21 4.80
C HIS A 138 -0.24 7.30 3.81
N TYR A 139 -0.70 6.14 4.26
CA TYR A 139 -1.48 5.21 3.46
C TYR A 139 -2.72 5.88 2.86
N TYR A 140 -3.52 6.57 3.67
CA TYR A 140 -4.70 7.28 3.20
C TYR A 140 -4.37 8.25 2.06
N ARG A 141 -3.27 8.99 2.17
CA ARG A 141 -2.85 9.97 1.15
C ARG A 141 -2.30 9.32 -0.12
N ALA A 142 -1.58 8.22 0.02
CA ALA A 142 -1.04 7.45 -1.11
C ALA A 142 -2.16 6.75 -1.89
N PHE A 143 -3.07 6.07 -1.20
CA PHE A 143 -4.12 5.25 -1.79
C PHE A 143 -5.33 6.07 -2.24
N ARG A 144 -5.46 7.35 -1.84
CA ARG A 144 -6.50 8.25 -2.37
C ARG A 144 -6.09 9.01 -3.63
N LYS A 145 -4.94 8.73 -4.21
CA LYS A 145 -4.54 9.34 -5.49
C LYS A 145 -5.50 8.86 -6.59
N GLU A 146 -5.89 9.76 -7.47
CA GLU A 146 -7.02 9.54 -8.37
C GLU A 146 -6.74 8.41 -9.36
N ASN A 147 -5.61 8.47 -10.05
CA ASN A 147 -5.27 7.52 -11.10
C ASN A 147 -4.90 6.17 -10.49
N LYS A 148 -4.15 6.16 -9.38
CA LYS A 148 -3.89 4.94 -8.60
C LYS A 148 -5.20 4.24 -8.21
N ARG A 149 -6.20 4.96 -7.69
CA ARG A 149 -7.50 4.37 -7.35
C ARG A 149 -8.21 3.78 -8.56
N LYS A 150 -8.20 4.49 -9.70
CA LYS A 150 -8.86 4.01 -10.93
C LYS A 150 -8.23 2.69 -11.39
N ILE A 151 -6.90 2.60 -11.46
CA ILE A 151 -6.20 1.36 -11.83
C ILE A 151 -6.52 0.21 -10.88
N MET A 152 -6.40 0.46 -9.57
CA MET A 152 -6.66 -0.56 -8.55
C MET A 152 -8.13 -1.01 -8.50
N ALA A 153 -9.05 -0.21 -9.02
CA ALA A 153 -10.46 -0.56 -9.16
C ALA A 153 -10.77 -1.33 -10.46
N THR A 154 -9.79 -1.47 -11.36
CA THR A 154 -9.97 -2.07 -12.69
C THR A 154 -9.31 -3.43 -12.84
N ILE A 155 -8.08 -3.59 -12.37
CA ILE A 155 -7.33 -4.85 -12.49
C ILE A 155 -6.89 -5.34 -11.11
N PRO A 156 -6.75 -6.67 -10.93
CA PRO A 156 -6.20 -7.22 -9.69
C PRO A 156 -4.83 -6.62 -9.41
N THR A 157 -4.65 -6.16 -8.16
CA THR A 157 -3.41 -5.55 -7.69
C THR A 157 -2.78 -6.43 -6.60
N TYR A 158 -1.57 -6.88 -6.84
CA TYR A 158 -0.77 -7.67 -5.90
C TYR A 158 0.35 -6.79 -5.34
N MET A 159 0.56 -6.86 -4.03
CA MET A 159 1.47 -5.96 -3.32
C MET A 159 2.42 -6.73 -2.40
N THR A 160 3.61 -6.18 -2.21
CA THR A 160 4.55 -6.48 -1.12
C THR A 160 5.13 -5.16 -0.60
N PHE A 161 5.72 -5.16 0.59
CA PHE A 161 6.35 -3.95 1.16
C PHE A 161 7.88 -3.97 1.02
N ASP A 162 8.48 -2.80 1.18
CA ASP A 162 9.91 -2.56 1.35
C ASP A 162 10.13 -1.76 2.65
N ASP A 163 11.31 -1.17 2.82
CA ASP A 163 11.72 -0.61 4.09
C ASP A 163 10.91 0.62 4.52
N HIS A 164 10.54 1.49 3.58
CA HIS A 164 9.86 2.74 3.87
C HIS A 164 8.39 2.59 4.30
N GLU A 165 7.79 1.40 4.20
CA GLU A 165 6.52 1.09 4.87
C GLU A 165 6.62 1.18 6.40
N VAL A 166 7.83 1.01 6.96
CA VAL A 166 8.10 1.02 8.40
C VAL A 166 9.14 2.09 8.76
N HIS A 167 10.37 1.91 8.27
CA HIS A 167 11.51 2.76 8.54
C HIS A 167 12.62 2.47 7.53
N ASN A 168 13.20 3.51 6.92
CA ASN A 168 14.34 3.36 6.04
C ASN A 168 15.42 2.46 6.66
N ASP A 169 15.92 1.51 5.88
CA ASP A 169 16.92 0.51 6.27
C ASP A 169 16.55 -0.31 7.53
N TRP A 170 15.26 -0.59 7.79
CA TRP A 170 14.88 -1.34 9.00
C TRP A 170 15.38 -2.79 9.05
N GLY A 171 15.83 -3.34 7.92
CA GLY A 171 16.56 -4.60 7.83
C GLY A 171 18.07 -4.49 8.09
N SER A 172 18.60 -3.28 8.36
CA SER A 172 20.00 -3.07 8.74
C SER A 172 20.17 -3.16 10.26
N ASN A 173 21.36 -3.60 10.72
CA ASN A 173 21.71 -3.86 12.14
C ASN A 173 21.55 -2.65 13.10
N LYS A 174 21.04 -1.51 12.65
CA LYS A 174 20.91 -0.27 13.43
C LYS A 174 19.47 0.05 13.86
N PHE A 175 18.47 -0.66 13.34
CA PHE A 175 17.08 -0.57 13.79
C PHE A 175 16.82 -1.57 14.95
N LEU A 176 15.75 -1.38 15.74
CA LEU A 176 15.38 -2.26 16.88
C LEU A 176 16.33 -2.24 18.09
N THR A 177 17.03 -1.13 18.31
CA THR A 177 17.96 -0.97 19.46
C THR A 177 17.29 -0.41 20.71
N LYS A 178 16.09 0.15 20.57
CA LYS A 178 15.36 0.82 21.67
C LYS A 178 13.89 0.45 21.63
N ARG A 179 13.22 0.50 22.78
CA ARG A 179 11.76 0.26 22.90
C ARG A 179 10.91 1.11 21.95
N ARG A 180 11.40 2.29 21.55
CA ARG A 180 10.74 3.15 20.57
C ARG A 180 10.69 2.49 19.18
N ASP A 181 11.74 1.80 18.77
CA ASP A 181 11.89 1.24 17.43
C ASP A 181 10.87 0.12 17.22
N TYR A 182 10.66 -0.74 18.24
CA TYR A 182 9.60 -1.75 18.24
C TYR A 182 8.18 -1.14 18.18
N LYS A 183 7.97 0.05 18.79
CA LYS A 183 6.70 0.78 18.63
C LYS A 183 6.49 1.27 17.20
N ILE A 184 7.56 1.68 16.52
CA ILE A 184 7.52 2.12 15.12
C ILE A 184 7.24 0.91 14.22
N LEU A 185 7.96 -0.20 14.43
CA LEU A 185 7.75 -1.46 13.73
C LEU A 185 6.29 -1.94 13.86
N SER A 186 5.78 -2.03 15.10
CA SER A 186 4.40 -2.42 15.39
C SER A 186 3.38 -1.50 14.70
N ALA A 187 3.61 -0.19 14.75
CA ALA A 187 2.72 0.80 14.11
C ALA A 187 2.73 0.71 12.58
N GLY A 188 3.92 0.57 11.97
CA GLY A 188 4.09 0.46 10.52
C GLY A 188 3.46 -0.80 9.97
N LEU A 189 3.81 -1.97 10.54
CA LEU A 189 3.26 -3.25 10.12
C LEU A 189 1.75 -3.33 10.33
N LYS A 190 1.21 -2.79 11.44
CA LYS A 190 -0.24 -2.74 11.64
C LYS A 190 -0.95 -1.92 10.55
N ALA A 191 -0.35 -0.83 10.09
CA ALA A 191 -0.91 -0.02 9.01
C ALA A 191 -0.77 -0.71 7.64
N TYR A 192 0.37 -1.34 7.38
CA TYR A 192 0.59 -2.18 6.20
C TYR A 192 -0.45 -3.31 6.11
N ASN A 193 -0.63 -4.05 7.19
CA ASN A 193 -1.60 -5.14 7.27
C ASN A 193 -3.03 -4.68 6.96
N LEU A 194 -3.39 -3.46 7.37
CA LEU A 194 -4.72 -2.92 7.11
C LEU A 194 -4.93 -2.51 5.64
N TYR A 195 -3.90 -2.00 4.97
CA TYR A 195 -4.02 -1.41 3.63
C TYR A 195 -3.64 -2.33 2.48
N GLN A 196 -2.72 -3.28 2.69
CA GLN A 196 -2.10 -4.04 1.60
C GLN A 196 -2.20 -5.55 1.74
N VAL A 197 -2.43 -6.07 2.96
CA VAL A 197 -2.62 -7.50 3.17
C VAL A 197 -4.06 -7.89 2.81
N SER A 198 -4.26 -8.23 1.54
CA SER A 198 -5.54 -8.71 1.00
C SER A 198 -5.54 -10.22 0.71
N HIS A 199 -4.38 -10.88 0.70
CA HIS A 199 -4.28 -12.30 0.38
C HIS A 199 -4.57 -13.17 1.63
N PRO A 200 -5.49 -14.15 1.56
CA PRO A 200 -5.95 -14.90 2.73
C PRO A 200 -4.89 -15.81 3.37
N SER A 201 -3.81 -16.12 2.65
CA SER A 201 -2.72 -16.97 3.18
C SER A 201 -1.70 -16.22 4.05
N ILE A 202 -1.74 -14.89 4.08
CA ILE A 202 -0.78 -14.10 4.86
C ILE A 202 -1.22 -14.11 6.33
N ILE A 203 -0.35 -14.64 7.18
CA ILE A 203 -0.50 -14.57 8.64
C ILE A 203 0.30 -13.37 9.12
N THR A 204 -0.40 -12.36 9.63
CA THR A 204 0.22 -11.15 10.14
C THR A 204 0.59 -11.32 11.62
N PRO A 205 1.86 -11.15 12.02
CA PRO A 205 2.26 -11.27 13.41
C PRO A 205 1.78 -10.07 14.23
N GLU A 206 1.57 -10.30 15.53
CA GLU A 206 1.50 -9.23 16.50
C GLU A 206 2.90 -8.90 17.02
N ILE A 207 3.35 -7.67 16.81
CA ILE A 207 4.65 -7.20 17.34
C ILE A 207 4.48 -6.74 18.78
N LEU A 208 4.92 -7.58 19.72
CA LEU A 208 5.00 -7.23 21.13
C LEU A 208 6.10 -6.19 21.36
N ILE A 209 5.90 -5.30 22.34
CA ILE A 209 6.87 -4.26 22.68
C ILE A 209 7.76 -4.77 23.83
N PRO A 210 9.01 -5.15 23.56
CA PRO A 210 9.91 -5.71 24.57
C PRO A 210 10.26 -4.71 25.68
N SER A 211 10.63 -5.24 26.85
CA SER A 211 11.25 -4.46 27.92
C SER A 211 12.67 -4.04 27.53
N ARG A 212 13.30 -3.18 28.32
CA ARG A 212 14.72 -2.82 28.08
C ARG A 212 15.65 -4.02 28.26
N ASN A 213 15.35 -4.90 29.21
CA ASN A 213 16.18 -6.07 29.49
C ASN A 213 16.11 -7.06 28.33
N ASP A 214 14.92 -7.28 27.74
CA ASP A 214 14.75 -8.17 26.59
C ASP A 214 15.55 -7.65 25.38
N ILE A 215 15.52 -6.33 25.12
CA ILE A 215 16.30 -5.72 24.04
C ILE A 215 17.81 -5.94 24.24
N MET A 216 18.30 -5.82 25.48
CA MET A 216 19.71 -6.08 25.79
C MET A 216 20.10 -7.56 25.66
N ALA A 217 19.15 -8.47 25.92
CA ALA A 217 19.34 -9.91 25.75
C ALA A 217 19.26 -10.37 24.29
N GLY A 218 18.80 -9.51 23.38
CA GLY A 218 18.45 -9.85 22.00
C GLY A 218 16.99 -10.28 21.92
N VAL A 219 16.26 -9.70 20.95
CA VAL A 219 14.85 -10.02 20.72
C VAL A 219 14.72 -10.72 19.39
N THR A 220 14.21 -11.94 19.43
CA THR A 220 13.71 -12.64 18.23
C THR A 220 12.31 -12.13 17.96
N LEU A 221 12.09 -11.65 16.75
CA LEU A 221 10.75 -11.21 16.34
C LEU A 221 9.90 -12.44 15.94
N PRO A 222 8.58 -12.37 16.07
CA PRO A 222 7.71 -13.45 15.63
C PRO A 222 7.86 -13.69 14.13
N GLU A 223 7.85 -14.97 13.73
CA GLU A 223 7.86 -15.34 12.32
C GLU A 223 6.66 -14.73 11.60
N ALA A 224 6.94 -14.05 10.50
CA ALA A 224 5.95 -13.40 9.66
C ALA A 224 6.10 -13.90 8.23
N LYS A 225 5.00 -14.36 7.64
CA LYS A 225 4.98 -14.85 6.24
C LYS A 225 4.28 -13.82 5.37
N TYR A 226 5.06 -12.85 4.90
CA TYR A 226 4.60 -11.81 3.97
C TYR A 226 4.84 -12.15 2.50
N TYR A 227 5.14 -13.41 2.20
CA TYR A 227 5.23 -13.92 0.84
C TYR A 227 3.99 -14.74 0.49
N TYR A 228 3.66 -14.79 -0.79
CA TYR A 228 2.57 -15.62 -1.31
C TYR A 228 2.82 -15.94 -2.77
N GLN A 229 2.10 -16.93 -3.26
CA GLN A 229 2.15 -17.35 -4.65
C GLN A 229 0.75 -17.35 -5.26
N PHE A 230 0.67 -17.01 -6.53
CA PHE A 230 -0.56 -17.11 -7.29
C PHE A 230 -0.24 -17.44 -8.75
N ALA A 231 -1.26 -17.79 -9.52
CA ALA A 231 -1.13 -18.05 -10.94
C ALA A 231 -2.12 -17.21 -11.74
N HIS A 232 -1.66 -16.64 -12.86
CA HIS A 232 -2.49 -16.01 -13.86
C HIS A 232 -2.25 -16.71 -15.20
N GLY A 233 -3.31 -17.28 -15.78
CA GLY A 233 -3.16 -18.18 -16.95
C GLY A 233 -2.19 -19.34 -16.64
N ASN A 234 -1.20 -19.52 -17.52
CA ASN A 234 -0.08 -20.45 -17.37
C ASN A 234 1.14 -19.84 -16.66
N SER A 235 1.05 -18.59 -16.22
CA SER A 235 2.14 -17.86 -15.54
C SER A 235 2.03 -18.03 -14.03
N GLY A 236 3.08 -18.53 -13.40
CA GLY A 236 3.21 -18.59 -11.94
C GLY A 236 3.97 -17.38 -11.40
N PHE A 237 3.50 -16.83 -10.29
CA PHE A 237 4.11 -15.69 -9.61
C PHE A 237 4.43 -16.05 -8.16
N PHE A 238 5.66 -15.79 -7.74
CA PHE A 238 6.07 -15.81 -6.35
C PHE A 238 6.36 -14.37 -5.91
N ILE A 239 5.49 -13.83 -5.05
CA ILE A 239 5.67 -12.50 -4.48
C ILE A 239 6.42 -12.66 -3.18
N ASN A 240 7.70 -12.27 -3.21
CA ASN A 240 8.53 -12.29 -2.03
C ASN A 240 8.16 -11.11 -1.11
N GLY A 241 8.17 -11.37 0.19
CA GLY A 241 8.07 -10.36 1.24
C GLY A 241 9.05 -10.69 2.34
N TYR A 242 9.24 -9.78 3.30
CA TYR A 242 10.20 -10.00 4.38
C TYR A 242 9.75 -11.18 5.23
N THR A 243 10.71 -12.07 5.53
CA THR A 243 10.58 -12.95 6.68
C THR A 243 11.18 -12.18 7.86
N ILE A 244 10.36 -11.93 8.87
CA ILE A 244 10.82 -11.36 10.12
C ILE A 244 11.37 -12.55 10.94
N GLN A 245 12.67 -12.60 11.19
CA GLN A 245 13.36 -13.59 12.04
C GLN A 245 14.24 -12.87 13.06
#